data_AF-A0A968I3I5-F1
#
_entry.id   AF-A0A968I3I5-F1
#
_cell.length_a   1.000
_cell.length_b   1.000
_cell.length_c   1.000
_cell.angle_alpha   90.00
_cell.angle_beta   90.00
_cell.angle_gamma   90.00
#
_symmetry.space_group_name_H-M   'P 1'
#
loop_
_entity.id
_entity.type
_entity.pdbx_description
1 polymer ?
#
loop_
_entity_poly.entity_id
_entity_poly.type
_entity_poly.pdbx_seq_one_letter_code
_entity_poly.pdbx_strand_id
1 'polypeptide(L)' 'SIQEIAKKIGVDTLHFLSWEGMLAATKDQPERFCSACFTGDYPITIPEPLRRTKLSLEAD' A
#
# COMPACT_ATOMS: atom_id res chain seq x y z
N SER A 1 1.88 -12.57 5.88
CA SER A 1 2.77 -11.94 6.86
C SER A 1 4.12 -11.63 6.23
N ILE A 2 4.97 -10.81 6.88
CA ILE A 2 6.33 -10.53 6.38
C ILE A 2 7.14 -11.82 6.25
N GLN A 3 7.04 -12.72 7.24
CA GLN A 3 7.74 -14.00 7.22
C GLN A 3 7.30 -14.89 6.05
N GLU A 4 6.00 -14.92 5.72
CA GLU A 4 5.48 -15.69 4.58
C GLU A 4 6.03 -15.17 3.25
N ILE A 5 6.07 -13.84 3.06
CA ILE A 5 6.61 -13.23 1.84
C ILE A 5 8.11 -13.51 1.74
N ALA A 6 8.87 -13.32 2.82
CA ALA A 6 10.31 -13.60 2.88
C ALA A 6 10.61 -15.06 2.50
N LYS A 7 9.86 -16.00 3.07
CA LYS A 7 9.96 -17.43 2.74
C LYS A 7 9.63 -17.70 1.27
N LYS A 8 8.62 -17.04 0.70
CA LYS A 8 8.20 -17.23 -0.69
C LYS A 8 9.26 -16.76 -1.69
N ILE A 9 9.98 -15.69 -1.39
CA ILE A 9 11.03 -15.14 -2.28
C ILE A 9 12.44 -15.66 -1.96
N GLY A 10 12.61 -16.44 -0.90
CA GLY A 10 13.87 -17.12 -0.57
C GLY A 10 14.94 -16.23 0.05
N VAL A 11 14.55 -15.24 0.86
CA VAL A 11 15.50 -14.32 1.55
C VAL A 11 15.55 -14.57 3.06
N ASP A 12 16.70 -14.33 3.67
CA ASP A 12 16.89 -14.46 5.13
C ASP A 12 16.12 -13.40 5.92
N THR A 13 16.07 -12.17 5.38
CA THR A 13 15.40 -11.03 6.01
C THR A 13 14.63 -10.20 4.99
N LEU A 14 13.46 -9.70 5.40
CA LEU A 14 12.64 -8.77 4.62
C LEU A 14 12.12 -7.67 5.53
N HIS A 15 12.16 -6.43 5.06
CA HIS A 15 11.50 -5.27 5.68
C HIS A 15 10.87 -4.41 4.59
N PHE A 16 9.71 -3.82 4.89
CA PHE A 16 9.13 -2.77 4.05
C PHE A 16 9.57 -1.39 4.55
N LEU A 17 9.64 -0.44 3.62
CA LEU A 17 9.75 0.97 3.98
C LEU A 17 8.51 1.37 4.81
N SER A 18 8.71 2.15 5.88
CA SER A 18 7.57 2.67 6.65
C SER A 18 6.77 3.65 5.81
N TRP A 19 5.46 3.68 6.03
CA TRP A 19 4.57 4.57 5.30
C TRP A 19 4.92 6.05 5.56
N GLU A 20 5.20 6.39 6.81
CA GLU A 20 5.62 7.74 7.21
C GLU A 20 6.99 8.11 6.62
N GLY A 21 7.95 7.18 6.63
CA GLY A 21 9.29 7.39 6.09
C GLY A 21 9.27 7.62 4.58
N MET A 22 8.42 6.88 3.85
CA MET A 22 8.19 7.08 2.43
C MET A 22 7.68 8.49 2.12
N LEU A 23 6.68 8.98 2.88
CA LEU A 23 6.13 10.33 2.69
C LEU A 23 7.15 11.41 3.06
N ALA A 24 7.86 11.26 4.18
CA ALA A 24 8.88 12.21 4.61
C ALA A 24 10.03 12.37 3.60
N ALA A 25 10.41 11.28 2.92
CA ALA A 25 11.46 11.30 1.90
C ALA A 25 11.14 12.21 0.69
N THR A 26 9.86 12.51 0.44
CA THR A 26 9.43 13.40 -0.66
C THR A 26 9.79 14.87 -0.42
N LYS A 27 10.05 15.26 0.84
CA LYS A 27 10.30 16.65 1.27
C LYS A 27 9.18 17.63 0.90
N ASP A 28 7.95 17.14 0.79
CA ASP A 28 6.75 17.95 0.54
C ASP A 28 5.62 17.48 1.48
N GLN A 29 4.49 18.18 1.45
CA GLN A 29 3.36 17.92 2.34
C GLN A 29 2.70 16.57 2.00
N PRO A 30 2.48 15.66 2.99
CA PRO A 30 1.85 14.36 2.78
C PRO A 30 0.54 14.40 2.00
N GLU A 31 -0.29 15.43 2.23
CA GLU A 31 -1.61 15.62 1.66
C GLU A 31 -1.57 15.88 0.15
N ARG A 32 -0.39 16.21 -0.40
CA ARG A 32 -0.18 16.41 -1.84
C ARG A 32 0.07 15.11 -2.59
N PHE A 33 0.18 13.98 -1.88
CA PHE A 33 0.37 12.65 -2.46
C PHE A 33 -0.83 11.76 -2.15
N CYS A 34 -1.28 11.03 -3.17
CA CYS A 34 -2.23 9.95 -2.95
C CYS A 34 -1.49 8.73 -2.37
N SER A 35 -1.92 8.27 -1.18
CA SER A 35 -1.39 7.06 -0.54
C SER A 35 -2.43 5.94 -0.40
N ALA A 36 -3.54 6.01 -1.15
CA ALA A 36 -4.65 5.08 -1.06
C ALA A 36 -4.27 3.62 -1.39
N CYS A 37 -3.16 3.39 -2.10
CA CYS A 37 -2.62 2.05 -2.30
C CYS A 37 -2.22 1.35 -1.00
N PHE A 38 -1.92 2.12 0.06
CA PHE A 38 -1.54 1.62 1.38
C PHE A 38 -2.66 1.79 2.42
N THR A 39 -3.40 2.90 2.39
CA THR A 39 -4.41 3.23 3.41
C THR A 39 -5.84 2.89 2.99
N GLY A 40 -6.11 2.81 1.68
CA GLY A 40 -7.48 2.75 1.14
C GLY A 40 -8.20 4.10 1.06
N ASP A 41 -7.61 5.18 1.61
CA ASP A 41 -8.21 6.51 1.64
C ASP A 41 -7.90 7.28 0.34
N TYR A 42 -8.84 7.22 -0.60
CA TYR A 42 -8.73 7.97 -1.85
C TYR A 42 -9.12 9.45 -1.64
N PRO A 43 -8.36 10.41 -2.20
CA PRO A 43 -8.69 11.83 -2.13
C PRO A 43 -9.91 12.22 -3.00
N ILE A 44 -10.48 11.24 -3.71
CA ILE A 44 -11.65 11.37 -4.57
C ILE A 44 -12.68 10.30 -4.20
N THR A 45 -13.95 10.58 -4.47
CA THR A 45 -15.02 9.60 -4.31
C THR A 45 -14.85 8.46 -5.31
N ILE A 46 -14.72 7.24 -4.81
CA ILE A 46 -14.73 6.03 -5.63
C ILE A 46 -16.16 5.48 -5.70
N PRO A 47 -16.74 5.29 -6.90
CA PRO A 47 -18.05 4.65 -7.05
C PRO A 47 -18.08 3.27 -6.37
N GLU A 48 -19.21 2.92 -5.75
CA GLU A 48 -19.34 1.67 -4.97
C GLU A 48 -18.96 0.40 -5.75
N PRO A 49 -19.34 0.23 -7.04
CA PRO A 49 -18.91 -0.93 -7.82
C PRO A 49 -17.39 -1.01 -8.01
N LEU A 50 -16.68 0.12 -7.96
CA LEU A 50 -15.25 0.21 -8.20
C LEU A 50 -14.42 0.06 -6.92
N ARG A 51 -15.00 0.26 -5.73
CA ARG A 51 -14.26 0.28 -4.46
C ARG A 51 -13.46 -1.00 -4.18
N ARG A 52 -13.92 -2.16 -4.65
CA ARG A 52 -13.27 -3.46 -4.43
C ARG A 52 -12.43 -3.95 -5.61
N THR A 53 -12.30 -3.15 -6.68
CA THR A 53 -11.61 -3.59 -7.90
C THR A 53 -10.11 -3.79 -7.71
N LYS A 54 -9.46 -3.03 -6.82
CA LYS A 54 -8.03 -3.19 -6.52
C LYS A 54 -7.66 -4.62 -6.08
N LEU A 55 -8.59 -5.36 -5.50
CA LEU A 55 -8.39 -6.72 -4.98
C LEU A 55 -9.36 -7.73 -5.61
N SER A 56 -10.00 -7.40 -6.73
CA SER A 56 -11.06 -8.25 -7.30
C SER A 56 -10.57 -9.62 -7.77
N LEU A 57 -9.25 -9.78 -7.96
CA LEU A 57 -8.61 -11.02 -8.40
C LEU A 57 -7.88 -11.75 -7.26
N GLU A 58 -7.83 -11.14 -6.08
CA GLU A 58 -7.11 -11.67 -4.90
C GLU A 58 -8.08 -12.31 -3.88
N ALA A 59 -9.36 -12.45 -4.27
CA ALA A 59 -10.39 -13.08 -3.45
C ALA A 59 -10.29 -14.61 -3.59
N ASP A 60 -9.44 -15.20 -2.75
CA ASP A 60 -9.48 -16.61 -2.34
C ASP A 60 -9.78 -16.71 -0.84
#